data_AF-A0A7S0VM06-F1
#
_entry.id   AF-A0A7S0VM06-F1
#
_cell.length_a   1.000
_cell.length_b   1.000
_cell.length_c   1.000
_cell.angle_alpha   90.00
_cell.angle_beta   90.00
_cell.angle_gamma   90.00
#
_symmetry.space_group_name_H-M   'P 1'
#
loop_
_entity.id
_entity.type
_entity.pdbx_description
1 polymer ?
#
loop_
_entity_poly.entity_id
_entity_poly.type
_entity_poly.pdbx_seq_one_letter_code
_entity_poly.pdbx_strand_id
1 'polypeptide(L)'
;VGDDDPRQRVHTVMIVIPDGFPPELFFEEVEDAVRLALSGPDPTVAPASGHVGDSYRWPDRGFDHEEAWYESLMSALAETQAGAVARGQTRHEAQVLSGRLSNVVQCELVVDESCDYTKRAREAKRGQAG
;
A
#
# COMPACT_ATOMS: atom_id res chain seq x y z
N VAL A 1 14.12 19.13 14.57
CA VAL A 1 14.15 17.68 14.83
C VAL A 1 12.86 17.34 15.54
N GLY A 2 11.86 16.92 14.78
CA GLY A 2 10.54 16.63 15.32
C GLY A 2 9.66 16.01 14.26
N ASP A 3 10.14 14.95 13.60
CA ASP A 3 9.43 14.29 12.50
C ASP A 3 9.71 12.78 12.50
N ASP A 4 9.30 12.11 13.57
CA ASP A 4 9.10 10.65 13.56
C ASP A 4 7.80 10.38 14.33
N ASP A 5 6.72 11.12 14.01
CA ASP A 5 5.40 10.78 14.53
C ASP A 5 5.01 9.46 13.84
N PRO A 6 4.92 8.34 14.59
CA PRO A 6 4.65 7.02 14.02
C PRO A 6 3.27 6.94 13.36
N ARG A 7 2.42 7.96 13.53
CA ARG A 7 1.09 8.09 12.94
C ARG A 7 1.10 8.86 11.62
N GLN A 8 2.24 9.44 11.20
CA GLN A 8 2.37 10.07 9.89
C GLN A 8 2.17 9.03 8.79
N ARG A 9 1.31 9.36 7.83
CA ARG A 9 0.92 8.50 6.72
C ARG A 9 1.59 8.95 5.44
N VAL A 10 2.93 8.87 5.44
CA VAL A 10 3.80 9.38 4.38
C VAL A 10 4.64 8.27 3.75
N HIS A 11 4.45 7.01 4.15
CA HIS A 11 5.21 5.89 3.57
C HIS A 11 4.46 5.25 2.41
N THR A 12 5.19 5.01 1.33
CA THR A 12 4.74 4.29 0.14
C THR A 12 5.54 3.00 0.02
N VAL A 13 4.84 1.89 -0.18
CA VAL A 13 5.45 0.58 -0.46
C VAL A 13 5.39 0.36 -1.95
N MET A 14 6.56 0.18 -2.55
CA MET A 14 6.75 -0.14 -3.96
C MET A 14 7.17 -1.58 -4.14
N ILE A 15 6.76 -2.21 -5.24
CA ILE A 15 7.34 -3.46 -5.73
C ILE A 15 8.26 -3.15 -6.91
N VAL A 16 9.32 -3.93 -7.05
CA VAL A 16 10.34 -3.76 -8.09
C VAL A 16 10.43 -5.03 -8.92
N ILE A 17 10.43 -4.87 -10.24
CA ILE A 17 10.60 -5.94 -11.20
C ILE A 17 12.09 -6.23 -11.35
N PRO A 18 12.51 -7.51 -11.36
CA PRO A 18 13.87 -7.88 -11.72
C PRO A 18 14.20 -7.47 -13.16
N ASP A 19 15.42 -6.97 -13.39
CA ASP A 19 15.86 -6.56 -14.72
C ASP A 19 15.60 -7.63 -15.80
N GLY A 20 14.99 -7.20 -16.92
CA GLY A 20 14.73 -8.06 -18.08
C GLY A 20 13.44 -8.88 -18.01
N PHE A 21 12.61 -8.71 -16.97
CA PHE A 21 11.29 -9.33 -16.90
C PHE A 21 10.19 -8.42 -17.47
N PRO A 22 9.29 -8.93 -18.33
CA PRO A 22 8.11 -8.20 -18.75
C PRO A 22 7.17 -7.92 -17.55
N PRO A 23 6.67 -6.68 -17.37
CA PRO A 23 5.76 -6.32 -16.28
C PRO A 23 4.52 -7.19 -16.18
N GLU A 24 3.88 -7.50 -17.30
CA GLU A 24 2.63 -8.25 -17.35
C GLU A 24 2.84 -9.67 -16.84
N LEU A 25 3.87 -10.36 -17.33
CA LEU A 25 4.20 -11.72 -16.89
C LEU A 25 4.65 -11.75 -15.44
N PHE A 26 5.45 -10.77 -15.01
CA PHE A 26 5.85 -10.67 -13.61
C PHE A 26 4.63 -10.52 -12.71
N PHE A 27 3.71 -9.63 -13.09
CA PHE A 27 2.57 -9.30 -12.25
C PHE A 27 1.55 -10.43 -12.20
N GLU A 28 1.26 -11.08 -13.33
CA GLU A 28 0.38 -12.27 -13.39
C GLU A 28 0.79 -13.36 -12.39
N GLU A 29 2.10 -13.57 -12.19
CA GLU A 29 2.61 -14.59 -11.26
C GLU A 29 2.48 -14.22 -9.78
N VAL A 30 2.47 -12.92 -9.45
CA VAL A 30 2.51 -12.44 -8.06
C VAL A 30 1.22 -11.75 -7.61
N GLU A 31 0.29 -11.48 -8.52
CA GLU A 31 -0.91 -10.66 -8.30
C GLU A 31 -1.73 -11.15 -7.10
N ASP A 32 -2.03 -12.44 -7.03
CA ASP A 32 -2.83 -13.02 -5.96
C ASP A 32 -2.15 -12.88 -4.59
N ALA A 33 -0.84 -13.09 -4.54
CA ALA A 33 -0.06 -12.94 -3.32
C ALA A 33 0.02 -11.47 -2.87
N VAL A 34 0.15 -10.54 -3.83
CA VAL A 34 0.12 -9.09 -3.58
C VAL A 34 -1.26 -8.68 -3.03
N ARG A 35 -2.36 -9.10 -3.67
CA ARG A 35 -3.73 -8.84 -3.20
C ARG A 35 -3.97 -9.37 -1.79
N LEU A 36 -3.52 -10.59 -1.51
CA LEU A 36 -3.65 -11.21 -0.19
C LEU A 36 -2.88 -10.40 0.87
N ALA A 37 -1.65 -9.99 0.56
CA ALA A 37 -0.84 -9.18 1.48
C ALA A 37 -1.48 -7.81 1.76
N LEU A 38 -2.05 -7.17 0.73
CA LEU A 38 -2.69 -5.85 0.82
C LEU A 38 -3.95 -5.86 1.67
N SER A 39 -4.76 -6.92 1.61
CA SER A 39 -6.00 -7.03 2.38
C SER A 39 -5.81 -7.55 3.81
N GLY A 40 -4.66 -8.16 4.11
CA GLY A 40 -4.41 -8.82 5.39
C GLY A 40 -4.60 -7.88 6.60
N PRO A 41 -5.38 -8.27 7.63
CA PRO A 41 -5.58 -7.44 8.81
C PRO A 41 -4.29 -7.32 9.63
N ASP A 42 -4.19 -6.27 10.45
CA ASP A 42 -3.12 -6.12 11.44
C ASP A 42 -3.69 -6.28 12.86
N PRO A 43 -3.12 -7.15 13.70
CA PRO A 43 -3.64 -7.39 15.05
C PRO A 43 -3.32 -6.26 16.04
N THR A 44 -2.50 -5.29 15.67
CA THR A 44 -2.01 -4.22 16.54
C THR A 44 -2.41 -2.82 16.07
N VAL A 45 -2.65 -2.63 14.77
CA VAL A 45 -3.00 -1.33 14.18
C VAL A 45 -4.27 -1.43 13.36
N ALA A 46 -5.14 -0.42 13.52
CA ALA A 46 -6.36 -0.30 12.73
C ALA A 46 -6.07 0.29 11.34
N PRO A 47 -6.74 -0.16 10.27
CA PRO A 47 -6.75 0.54 9.00
C PRO A 47 -7.31 1.96 9.18
N ALA A 48 -6.99 2.85 8.23
CA ALA A 48 -7.39 4.25 8.27
C ALA A 48 -8.92 4.44 8.42
N SER A 49 -9.70 3.54 7.81
CA SER A 49 -11.16 3.56 7.80
C SER A 49 -11.84 2.74 8.90
N GLY A 50 -11.12 1.89 9.65
CA GLY A 50 -11.72 0.84 10.50
C GLY A 50 -11.12 0.69 11.90
N HIS A 51 -11.21 -0.51 12.44
CA HIS A 51 -10.77 -0.91 13.79
C HIS A 51 -9.64 -1.96 13.73
N VAL A 52 -8.96 -2.17 14.85
CA VAL A 52 -7.91 -3.19 14.96
C VAL A 52 -8.52 -4.56 14.63
N GLY A 53 -7.84 -5.33 13.79
CA GLY A 53 -8.33 -6.62 13.30
C GLY A 53 -9.19 -6.56 12.04
N ASP A 54 -9.61 -5.38 11.58
CA ASP A 54 -10.30 -5.24 10.29
C ASP A 54 -9.33 -5.46 9.13
N SER A 55 -9.82 -6.08 8.05
CA SER A 55 -9.10 -6.16 6.78
C SER A 55 -8.95 -4.78 6.16
N TYR A 56 -7.81 -4.56 5.50
CA TYR A 56 -7.56 -3.31 4.78
C TYR A 56 -8.33 -3.29 3.46
N ARG A 57 -8.86 -2.12 3.10
CA ARG A 57 -9.54 -1.85 1.83
C ARG A 57 -8.66 -0.95 0.96
N TRP A 58 -9.02 -0.81 -0.32
CA TRP A 58 -8.29 0.03 -1.27
C TRP A 58 -8.04 1.47 -0.75
N PRO A 59 -9.03 2.17 -0.15
CA PRO A 59 -8.79 3.50 0.40
C PRO A 59 -7.78 3.53 1.55
N ASP A 60 -7.65 2.45 2.32
CA ASP A 60 -6.63 2.34 3.37
C ASP A 60 -5.23 2.15 2.79
N ARG A 61 -5.13 1.69 1.54
CA ARG A 61 -3.90 1.53 0.76
C ARG A 61 -3.63 2.71 -0.17
N GLY A 62 -4.43 3.78 -0.10
CA GLY A 62 -4.22 5.01 -0.87
C GLY A 62 -4.78 4.98 -2.29
N PHE A 63 -5.71 4.07 -2.58
CA PHE A 63 -6.37 3.95 -3.88
C PHE A 63 -7.89 3.98 -3.72
N ASP A 64 -8.61 4.54 -4.68
CA ASP A 64 -10.06 4.63 -4.59
C ASP A 64 -10.75 3.26 -4.70
N HIS A 65 -10.25 2.42 -5.61
CA HIS A 65 -10.73 1.07 -5.89
C HIS A 65 -9.64 0.24 -6.57
N GLU A 66 -9.93 -1.04 -6.81
CA GLU A 66 -8.99 -2.00 -7.38
C GLU A 66 -8.47 -1.62 -8.76
N GLU A 67 -9.36 -1.23 -9.67
CA GLU A 67 -8.99 -0.85 -11.05
C GLU A 67 -8.00 0.33 -11.06
N ALA A 68 -8.22 1.36 -10.24
CA ALA A 68 -7.30 2.49 -10.12
C ALA A 68 -5.92 2.08 -9.55
N TRP A 69 -5.89 1.09 -8.66
CA TRP A 69 -4.65 0.50 -8.17
C TRP A 69 -3.92 -0.25 -9.27
N TYR A 70 -4.62 -1.14 -9.97
CA TYR A 70 -4.05 -1.99 -11.01
C TYR A 70 -3.50 -1.16 -12.17
N GLU A 71 -4.29 -0.23 -12.71
CA GLU A 71 -3.86 0.65 -13.81
C GLU A 71 -2.62 1.46 -13.44
N SER A 72 -2.63 2.07 -12.24
CA SER A 72 -1.49 2.87 -11.79
C SER A 72 -0.25 2.02 -11.55
N LEU A 73 -0.40 0.78 -11.06
CA LEU A 73 0.70 -0.13 -10.82
C LEU A 73 1.30 -0.59 -12.15
N MET A 74 0.49 -1.08 -13.08
CA MET A 74 0.97 -1.59 -14.37
C MET A 74 1.65 -0.50 -15.20
N SER A 75 1.09 0.72 -15.21
CA SER A 75 1.73 1.87 -15.87
C SER A 75 3.11 2.16 -15.29
N ALA A 76 3.24 2.21 -13.96
CA ALA A 76 4.52 2.50 -13.30
C ALA A 76 5.56 1.39 -13.52
N LEU A 77 5.13 0.12 -13.47
CA LEU A 77 5.98 -1.04 -13.74
C LEU A 77 6.51 -1.04 -15.19
N ALA A 78 5.66 -0.69 -16.16
CA ALA A 78 6.07 -0.59 -17.56
C ALA A 78 7.07 0.55 -17.82
N GLU A 79 6.89 1.69 -17.14
CA GLU A 79 7.74 2.87 -17.35
C GLU A 79 9.06 2.82 -16.58
N THR A 80 9.03 2.32 -15.34
CA THR A 80 10.14 2.48 -14.38
C THR A 80 10.61 1.17 -13.75
N GLN A 81 9.99 0.04 -14.09
CA GLN A 81 10.22 -1.26 -13.45
C GLN A 81 9.93 -1.28 -11.95
N ALA A 82 9.27 -0.24 -11.42
CA ALA A 82 8.86 -0.18 -10.04
C ALA A 82 7.49 0.48 -9.93
N GLY A 83 6.66 0.03 -8.99
CA GLY A 83 5.30 0.54 -8.86
C GLY A 83 4.75 0.46 -7.45
N ALA A 84 4.00 1.47 -7.06
CA ALA A 84 3.43 1.56 -5.72
C ALA A 84 2.25 0.59 -5.56
N VAL A 85 2.34 -0.28 -4.56
CA VAL A 85 1.25 -1.20 -4.17
C VAL A 85 0.43 -0.67 -2.99
N ALA A 86 1.00 0.22 -2.18
CA ALA A 86 0.29 0.95 -1.13
C ALA A 86 0.91 2.33 -0.92
N ARG A 87 0.08 3.35 -0.70
CA ARG A 87 0.45 4.76 -0.50
C ARG A 87 -0.17 5.30 0.78
N GLY A 88 0.45 6.31 1.38
CA GLY A 88 -0.08 6.96 2.59
C GLY A 88 -0.16 6.02 3.80
N GLN A 89 0.84 5.16 3.95
CA GLN A 89 0.94 4.23 5.06
C GLN A 89 1.70 4.87 6.22
N THR A 90 1.36 4.48 7.45
CA THR A 90 2.26 4.67 8.58
C THR A 90 3.51 3.82 8.43
N ARG A 91 4.57 4.18 9.14
CA ARG A 91 5.82 3.41 9.13
C ARG A 91 5.58 1.94 9.50
N HIS A 92 4.75 1.69 10.51
CA HIS A 92 4.39 0.34 10.93
C HIS A 92 3.64 -0.44 9.85
N GLU A 93 2.58 0.15 9.28
CA GLU A 93 1.81 -0.48 8.21
C GLU A 93 2.69 -0.82 6.99
N ALA A 94 3.58 0.09 6.60
CA ALA A 94 4.51 -0.12 5.49
C ALA A 94 5.49 -1.26 5.77
N GLN A 95 6.04 -1.33 6.98
CA GLN A 95 6.95 -2.40 7.39
C GLN A 95 6.25 -3.76 7.44
N VAL A 96 5.04 -3.83 7.99
CA VAL A 96 4.25 -5.06 8.04
C VAL A 96 3.92 -5.54 6.63
N LEU A 97 3.48 -4.63 5.75
CA LEU A 97 3.17 -4.97 4.36
C LEU A 97 4.41 -5.45 3.60
N SER A 98 5.53 -4.74 3.74
CA SER A 98 6.80 -5.16 3.12
C SER A 98 7.26 -6.52 3.64
N GLY A 99 7.13 -6.80 4.93
CA GLY A 99 7.46 -8.11 5.50
C GLY A 99 6.56 -9.25 5.00
N ARG A 100 5.31 -8.97 4.62
CA ARG A 100 4.42 -9.95 3.98
C ARG A 100 4.82 -10.22 2.52
N LEU A 101 5.25 -9.17 1.83
CA LEU A 101 5.61 -9.23 0.41
C LEU A 101 7.04 -9.75 0.16
N SER A 102 7.92 -9.71 1.16
CA SER A 102 9.35 -9.98 0.99
C SER A 102 9.71 -11.37 0.46
N ASN A 103 8.79 -12.34 0.57
CA ASN A 103 8.97 -13.70 0.04
C ASN A 103 8.43 -13.87 -1.38
N VAL A 104 7.79 -12.84 -1.94
CA VAL A 104 7.08 -12.86 -3.22
C VAL A 104 7.76 -11.91 -4.21
N VAL A 105 8.06 -10.69 -3.75
CA VAL A 105 8.60 -9.61 -4.59
C VAL A 105 9.65 -8.81 -3.83
N GLN A 106 10.53 -8.15 -4.57
CA GLN A 106 11.39 -7.12 -4.01
C GLN A 106 10.54 -5.89 -3.69
N CYS A 107 10.71 -5.34 -2.48
CA CYS A 107 10.02 -4.14 -2.04
C CYS A 107 10.98 -2.99 -1.75
N GLU A 108 10.53 -1.78 -2.05
CA GLU A 108 11.16 -0.54 -1.62
C GLU A 108 10.19 0.30 -0.80
N LEU A 109 10.70 0.93 0.25
CA LEU A 109 9.92 1.86 1.06
C LEU A 109 10.40 3.28 0.73
N VAL A 110 9.47 4.11 0.28
CA VAL A 110 9.72 5.51 -0.08
C VAL A 110 8.91 6.40 0.85
N VAL A 111 9.45 7.57 1.18
CA VAL A 111 8.71 8.64 1.87
C VAL A 111 8.15 9.58 0.81
N ASP A 112 6.83 9.76 0.84
CA ASP A 112 6.07 10.62 -0.05
C ASP A 112 5.13 11.52 0.77
N GLU A 113 5.50 12.78 0.88
CA GLU A 113 4.73 13.82 1.58
C GLU A 113 3.89 14.67 0.62
N SER A 114 3.87 14.33 -0.68
CA SER A 114 3.23 15.16 -1.70
C SER A 114 1.71 15.21 -1.56
N CYS A 115 1.10 14.15 -1.02
CA CYS A 115 -0.35 14.01 -0.90
C CYS A 115 -0.76 13.13 0.28
N ASP A 116 -1.92 13.43 0.88
CA ASP A 116 -2.57 12.53 1.82
C ASP A 116 -3.50 11.55 1.09
N TYR A 117 -2.92 10.43 0.66
CA TYR A 117 -3.61 9.38 -0.09
C TYR A 117 -4.76 8.70 0.67
N THR A 118 -4.80 8.82 2.01
CA THR A 118 -5.79 8.10 2.86
C THR A 118 -6.85 9.02 3.46
N LYS A 119 -6.87 10.30 3.05
CA LYS A 119 -7.81 11.30 3.56
C LYS A 119 -9.26 10.82 3.55
N ARG A 120 -9.71 10.29 2.40
CA ARG A 120 -11.09 9.78 2.20
C ARG A 120 -11.43 8.64 3.17
N ALA A 121 -10.48 7.71 3.38
CA ALA A 121 -10.67 6.58 4.28
C ALA A 121 -10.90 7.05 5.72
N ARG A 122 -10.13 8.06 6.16
CA ARG A 122 -10.26 8.65 7.50
C ARG A 122 -11.55 9.46 7.66
N GLU A 123 -11.99 10.17 6.63
CA GLU A 123 -13.26 10.91 6.63
C GLU A 123 -14.45 9.94 6.75
N ALA A 124 -14.42 8.82 6.04
CA ALA A 124 -15.44 7.77 6.14
C ALA A 124 -15.57 7.21 7.56
N LYS A 125 -14.44 6.99 8.27
CA LYS A 125 -14.44 6.55 9.67
C LYS A 125 -15.09 7.56 10.62
N ARG A 126 -14.82 8.86 10.41
CA ARG A 126 -15.38 9.93 11.26
C ARG A 126 -16.91 10.03 11.13
N GLY A 127 -17.46 9.79 9.94
CA GLY A 127 -18.90 9.80 9.71
C GLY A 127 -19.67 8.65 10.37
N GLN A 128 -19.01 7.56 10.76
CA GLN A 128 -19.63 6.40 11.41
C GLN A 128 -19.62 6.48 12.95
N ALA A 129 -18.91 7.45 13.52
CA ALA A 129 -18.74 7.63 14.96
C ALA A 129 -19.66 8.71 15.57
N GLY A 130 -20.62 9.23 14.79
CA GLY A 130 -21.65 10.18 15.22
C GLY A 130 -23.04 9.56 15.14
#